data_AF-S7TCG1-F1
#
_entry.id   AF-S7TCG1-F1
#
_cell.length_a   1.000
_cell.length_b   1.000
_cell.length_c   1.000
_cell.angle_alpha   90.00
_cell.angle_beta   90.00
_cell.angle_gamma   90.00
#
_symmetry.space_group_name_H-M   'P 1'
#
loop_
_entity.id
_entity.type
_entity.pdbx_description
1 polymer ?
#
loop_
_entity_poly.entity_id
_entity_poly.type
_entity_poly.pdbx_seq_one_letter_code
_entity_poly.pdbx_strand_id
1 'polypeptide(L)'
;MTESNCKTWLDEVDWDMIQEDAVTRYLEWGNNNYRDDLRRPVTLSDEYSIYFVIDTWGERPKAVLMKMNKWGSESLCEKQLPDNLLAGFHAERGRVRGILEPTEEIKEWLRRTIAKEEC
;
A
#
# COMPACT_ATOMS: atom_id res chain seq x y z
N MET A 1 16.99 -11.31 6.42
CA MET A 1 16.90 -10.05 5.64
C MET A 1 16.92 -10.44 4.19
N THR A 2 15.77 -10.83 3.67
CA THR A 2 15.57 -11.18 2.27
C THR A 2 15.59 -9.88 1.49
N GLU A 3 16.46 -9.75 0.49
CA GLU A 3 16.38 -8.63 -0.46
C GLU A 3 14.98 -8.65 -1.09
N SER A 4 14.22 -7.60 -0.81
CA SER A 4 12.84 -7.44 -1.26
C SER A 4 12.82 -7.11 -2.75
N ASN A 5 12.49 -8.10 -3.59
CA ASN A 5 12.25 -7.85 -5.01
C ASN A 5 10.83 -7.27 -5.18
N CYS A 6 10.73 -5.94 -5.14
CA CYS A 6 9.48 -5.19 -5.29
C CYS A 6 8.78 -5.51 -6.62
N LYS A 7 9.56 -5.79 -7.66
CA LYS A 7 9.07 -6.03 -9.03
C LYS A 7 8.29 -7.33 -9.15
N THR A 8 8.63 -8.36 -8.39
CA THR A 8 7.93 -9.66 -8.40
C THR A 8 6.43 -9.52 -8.13
N TRP A 9 6.05 -8.52 -7.34
CA TRP A 9 4.68 -8.32 -6.89
C TRP A 9 3.92 -7.24 -7.67
N LEU A 10 4.58 -6.57 -8.63
CA LEU A 10 4.04 -5.37 -9.29
C LEU A 10 2.74 -5.65 -10.06
N ASP A 11 2.64 -6.82 -10.68
CA ASP A 11 1.47 -7.25 -11.47
C ASP A 11 0.26 -7.60 -10.60
N GLU A 12 0.46 -7.81 -9.31
CA GLU A 12 -0.58 -8.14 -8.33
C GLU A 12 -1.02 -6.92 -7.50
N VAL A 13 -0.40 -5.75 -7.72
CA VAL A 13 -0.73 -4.53 -6.98
C VAL A 13 -2.12 -4.05 -7.33
N ASP A 14 -2.98 -4.00 -6.33
CA ASP A 14 -4.23 -3.25 -6.35
C ASP A 14 -3.92 -1.77 -6.08
N TRP A 15 -3.98 -0.95 -7.13
CA TRP A 15 -3.64 0.48 -7.08
C TRP A 15 -4.73 1.36 -6.46
N ASP A 16 -5.94 0.81 -6.33
CA ASP A 16 -7.11 1.49 -5.79
C ASP A 16 -7.40 1.06 -4.34
N MET A 17 -6.67 0.06 -3.83
CA MET A 17 -6.75 -0.39 -2.45
C MET A 17 -6.14 0.61 -1.48
N ILE A 18 -6.92 0.96 -0.44
CA ILE A 18 -6.47 1.75 0.71
C ILE A 18 -6.33 0.87 1.96
N GLN A 19 -5.49 1.29 2.90
CA GLN A 19 -5.21 0.54 4.13
C GLN A 19 -6.48 0.20 4.90
N GLU A 20 -7.43 1.12 4.97
CA GLU A 20 -8.69 0.97 5.69
C GLU A 20 -9.58 -0.11 5.08
N ASP A 21 -9.64 -0.18 3.75
CA ASP A 21 -10.42 -1.17 3.02
C ASP A 21 -9.74 -2.55 3.08
N ALA A 22 -8.41 -2.61 3.02
CA ALA A 22 -7.66 -3.85 3.24
C ALA A 22 -7.90 -4.40 4.65
N VAL A 23 -7.78 -3.56 5.68
CA VAL A 23 -8.05 -3.94 7.07
C VAL A 23 -9.49 -4.41 7.21
N THR A 24 -10.46 -3.68 6.66
CA THR A 24 -11.87 -4.09 6.69
C THR A 24 -12.05 -5.45 6.00
N ARG A 25 -11.48 -5.66 4.81
CA ARG A 25 -11.62 -6.91 4.06
C ARG A 25 -11.13 -8.14 4.82
N TYR A 26 -10.00 -8.04 5.53
CA TYR A 26 -9.35 -9.17 6.21
C TYR A 26 -9.64 -9.28 7.71
N LEU A 27 -10.33 -8.31 8.32
CA LEU A 27 -10.83 -8.44 9.68
C LEU A 27 -11.98 -9.44 9.72
N GLU A 28 -11.83 -10.52 10.49
CA GLU A 28 -12.87 -11.56 10.61
C GLU A 28 -14.09 -11.11 11.43
N TRP A 29 -13.96 -10.00 12.19
CA TRP A 29 -15.00 -9.45 13.04
C TRP A 29 -14.99 -7.91 12.89
N GLY A 30 -16.11 -7.31 12.47
CA GLY A 30 -16.17 -5.86 12.30
C GLY A 30 -17.15 -5.36 11.24
N ASN A 31 -16.79 -4.24 10.61
CA ASN A 31 -17.62 -3.40 9.74
C ASN A 31 -17.70 -3.88 8.28
N ASN A 32 -17.53 -5.18 8.03
CA ASN A 32 -17.47 -5.72 6.69
C ASN A 32 -18.88 -5.80 6.13
N ASN A 33 -19.12 -5.20 4.97
CA ASN A 33 -20.45 -5.15 4.38
C ASN A 33 -20.59 -6.21 3.29
N TYR A 34 -21.33 -7.28 3.59
CA TYR A 34 -21.61 -8.36 2.63
C TYR A 34 -22.34 -7.88 1.35
N ARG A 35 -22.96 -6.69 1.38
CA ARG A 35 -23.68 -6.08 0.25
C ARG A 35 -22.85 -5.09 -0.57
N ASP A 36 -21.63 -4.74 -0.15
CA ASP A 36 -20.74 -3.83 -0.84
C ASP A 36 -19.63 -4.63 -1.53
N ASP A 37 -19.55 -4.57 -2.86
CA ASP A 37 -18.55 -5.31 -3.66
C ASP A 37 -17.11 -4.94 -3.27
N LEU A 38 -16.86 -3.73 -2.75
CA LEU A 38 -15.52 -3.30 -2.32
C LEU A 38 -15.11 -3.86 -0.96
N ARG A 39 -16.08 -4.07 -0.06
CA ARG A 39 -15.90 -4.45 1.35
C ARG A 39 -16.47 -5.83 1.69
N ARG A 40 -16.63 -6.69 0.69
CA ARG A 40 -17.03 -8.07 0.95
C ARG A 40 -15.99 -8.75 1.84
N PRO A 41 -16.43 -9.52 2.85
CA PRO A 41 -15.51 -10.35 3.62
C PRO A 41 -14.80 -11.34 2.70
N VAL A 42 -13.52 -11.58 2.97
CA VAL A 42 -12.78 -12.67 2.36
C VAL A 42 -13.45 -14.00 2.70
N THR A 43 -13.60 -14.86 1.70
CA THR A 43 -14.31 -16.14 1.84
C THR A 43 -13.37 -17.35 1.80
N LEU A 44 -12.20 -17.21 1.17
CA LEU A 44 -11.18 -18.25 1.09
C LEU A 44 -9.99 -17.95 2.01
N SER A 45 -9.34 -19.00 2.51
CA SER A 45 -8.27 -18.84 3.51
C SER A 45 -6.95 -18.32 2.96
N ASP A 46 -6.77 -18.34 1.65
CA ASP A 46 -5.55 -18.03 0.91
C ASP A 46 -5.60 -16.70 0.15
N GLU A 47 -6.71 -15.96 0.21
CA GLU A 47 -6.80 -14.62 -0.36
C GLU A 47 -5.86 -13.63 0.35
N TYR A 48 -5.24 -12.75 -0.44
CA TYR A 48 -4.42 -11.64 0.03
C TYR A 48 -4.55 -10.45 -0.92
N SER A 49 -4.23 -9.26 -0.40
CA SER A 49 -4.15 -8.02 -1.18
C SER A 49 -2.73 -7.48 -1.13
N ILE A 50 -2.26 -6.99 -2.27
CA ILE A 50 -0.99 -6.28 -2.38
C ILE A 50 -1.28 -4.85 -2.80
N TYR A 51 -0.76 -3.88 -2.05
CA TYR A 51 -1.05 -2.46 -2.29
C TYR A 51 0.02 -1.56 -1.69
N PHE A 52 0.06 -0.30 -2.11
CA PHE A 52 1.00 0.69 -1.60
C PHE A 52 0.38 1.56 -0.52
N VAL A 53 1.20 1.90 0.47
CA VAL A 53 0.92 2.93 1.46
C VAL A 53 2.10 3.89 1.58
N ILE A 54 1.85 5.08 2.13
CA ILE A 54 2.88 6.01 2.56
C ILE A 54 2.99 5.96 4.07
N ASP A 55 4.13 5.49 4.57
CA ASP A 55 4.47 5.53 5.99
C ASP A 55 5.16 6.86 6.30
N THR A 56 4.56 7.62 7.21
CA THR A 56 5.02 8.95 7.66
C THR A 56 5.47 8.97 9.12
N TRP A 57 5.62 7.81 9.77
CA TRP A 57 6.07 7.73 11.17
C TRP A 57 7.56 8.06 11.33
N GLY A 58 8.36 7.74 10.30
CA GLY A 58 9.79 8.01 10.26
C GLY A 58 10.14 9.49 10.05
N GLU A 59 11.44 9.78 9.99
CA GLU A 59 11.94 11.13 9.72
C GLU A 59 11.54 11.63 8.31
N ARG A 60 11.55 10.73 7.32
CA ARG A 60 11.12 10.99 5.95
C ARG A 60 10.01 10.02 5.55
N PRO A 61 8.94 10.51 4.90
CA PRO A 61 7.92 9.63 4.35
C PRO A 61 8.48 8.66 3.32
N LYS A 62 8.03 7.41 3.39
CA LYS A 62 8.44 6.32 2.49
C LYS A 62 7.22 5.61 1.92
N ALA A 63 7.30 5.17 0.68
CA ALA A 63 6.33 4.25 0.11
C ALA A 63 6.64 2.82 0.59
N VAL A 64 5.62 2.09 0.99
CA VAL A 64 5.73 0.70 1.45
C VAL A 64 4.76 -0.15 0.64
N LEU A 65 5.27 -1.22 0.03
CA LEU A 65 4.45 -2.26 -0.57
C LEU A 65 4.03 -3.23 0.53
N MET A 66 2.73 -3.32 0.79
CA MET A 66 2.18 -4.19 1.81
C MET A 66 1.51 -5.41 1.19
N LYS A 67 1.65 -6.56 1.84
CA LYS A 67 0.80 -7.73 1.66
C LYS A 67 -0.09 -7.86 2.87
N MET A 68 -1.41 -7.91 2.67
CA MET A 68 -2.36 -8.15 3.74
C MET A 68 -3.15 -9.42 3.49
N ASN A 69 -3.30 -10.23 4.54
CA ASN A 69 -4.19 -11.37 4.58
C ASN A 69 -4.84 -11.44 5.97
N LYS A 70 -5.62 -12.49 6.23
CA LYS A 70 -6.29 -12.69 7.53
C LYS A 70 -5.36 -12.79 8.74
N TRP A 71 -4.08 -13.08 8.54
CA TRP A 71 -3.07 -13.14 9.60
C TRP A 71 -2.46 -11.78 9.92
N GLY A 72 -2.71 -10.77 9.08
CA GLY A 72 -2.22 -9.41 9.25
C GLY A 72 -1.49 -8.89 8.01
N SER A 73 -0.62 -7.91 8.24
CA SER A 73 0.12 -7.22 7.19
C SER A 73 1.62 -7.47 7.27
N GLU A 74 2.26 -7.64 6.11
CA GLU A 74 3.70 -7.77 5.94
C GLU A 74 4.20 -6.71 4.94
N SER A 75 5.33 -6.06 5.26
CA SER A 75 6.00 -5.16 4.31
C SER A 75 6.84 -5.99 3.34
N LEU A 76 6.50 -5.94 2.06
CA LEU A 76 7.22 -6.63 1.00
C LEU A 76 8.39 -5.82 0.47
N CYS A 77 8.29 -4.50 0.46
CA CYS A 77 9.29 -3.58 -0.09
C CYS A 77 9.08 -2.16 0.44
N GLU A 78 10.16 -1.38 0.55
CA GLU A 78 10.10 0.02 0.98
C GLU A 78 10.94 0.90 0.05
N LYS A 79 10.48 2.13 -0.19
CA LYS A 79 11.19 3.09 -1.02
C LYS A 79 11.06 4.51 -0.51
N GLN A 80 12.19 5.20 -0.43
CA GLN A 80 12.21 6.60 -0.05
C GLN A 80 11.60 7.45 -1.15
N LEU A 81 10.72 8.37 -0.76
CA LEU A 81 10.13 9.32 -1.69
C LEU A 81 11.16 10.41 -2.03
N PRO A 82 11.30 10.78 -3.32
CA PRO A 82 12.15 11.89 -3.72
C PRO A 82 11.56 13.22 -3.26
N ASP A 83 12.43 14.19 -2.95
CA ASP A 83 12.04 15.46 -2.32
C ASP A 83 11.01 16.27 -3.13
N ASN A 84 11.01 16.14 -4.46
CA ASN A 84 10.04 16.80 -5.32
C ASN A 84 8.61 16.28 -5.12
N LEU A 85 8.44 14.97 -4.85
CA LEU A 85 7.13 14.37 -4.57
C LEU A 85 6.66 14.64 -3.14
N LEU A 86 7.60 14.76 -2.19
CA LEU A 86 7.27 15.09 -0.80
C LEU A 86 6.61 16.46 -0.67
N ALA A 87 7.04 17.44 -1.46
CA ALA A 87 6.44 18.77 -1.44
C ALA A 87 4.95 18.74 -1.87
N GLY A 88 4.64 18.02 -2.96
CA GLY A 88 3.27 17.81 -3.44
C GLY A 88 2.42 17.01 -2.45
N PHE A 89 2.98 15.91 -1.94
CA PHE A 89 2.32 15.07 -0.92
C PHE A 89 1.93 15.87 0.33
N HIS A 90 2.84 16.68 0.86
CA HIS A 90 2.56 17.50 2.04
C HIS A 90 1.59 18.65 1.77
N ALA A 91 1.51 19.16 0.54
CA ALA A 91 0.52 20.16 0.18
C ALA A 91 -0.90 19.56 0.16
N GLU A 92 -1.05 18.32 -0.31
CA GLU A 92 -2.34 17.63 -0.39
C GLU A 92 -2.80 17.03 0.94
N ARG A 93 -1.91 16.28 1.61
CA ARG A 93 -2.25 15.47 2.80
C ARG A 93 -1.78 16.10 4.12
N GLY A 94 -1.03 17.20 4.06
CA GLY A 94 -0.42 17.83 5.22
C GLY A 94 0.80 17.06 5.75
N ARG A 95 1.17 17.32 7.00
CA ARG A 95 2.27 16.64 7.71
C ARG A 95 1.76 15.70 8.80
N VAL A 96 0.65 15.02 8.52
CA VAL A 96 0.04 14.08 9.46
C VAL A 96 0.93 12.84 9.55
N ARG A 97 1.06 12.29 10.77
CA ARG A 97 1.72 11.01 10.99
C ARG A 97 0.69 9.89 10.88
N GLY A 98 1.05 8.83 10.16
CA GLY A 98 0.19 7.69 9.92
C GLY A 98 0.59 6.89 8.68
N ILE A 99 -0.25 5.90 8.38
CA ILE A 99 -0.23 5.15 7.13
C ILE A 99 -1.28 5.80 6.23
N LEU A 100 -0.83 6.34 5.11
CA LEU A 100 -1.65 7.15 4.22
C LEU A 100 -1.71 6.54 2.82
N GLU A 101 -2.78 6.84 2.09
CA GLU A 101 -2.87 6.49 0.68
C GLU A 101 -1.81 7.26 -0.14
N PRO A 102 -1.12 6.62 -1.11
CA PRO A 102 -0.29 7.32 -2.08
C PRO A 102 -1.13 8.27 -2.94
N THR A 103 -0.61 9.47 -3.21
CA THR A 103 -1.24 10.36 -4.21
C THR A 103 -1.04 9.81 -5.62
N GLU A 104 -1.87 10.23 -6.57
CA GLU A 104 -1.75 9.79 -7.97
C GLU A 104 -0.35 10.04 -8.56
N GLU A 105 0.27 11.18 -8.22
CA GLU A 105 1.64 11.50 -8.63
C GLU A 105 2.65 10.46 -8.11
N ILE A 106 2.49 10.01 -6.85
CA ILE A 106 3.34 8.98 -6.26
C ILE A 106 3.03 7.60 -6.87
N LYS A 107 1.76 7.27 -7.15
CA LYS A 107 1.39 6.01 -7.84
C LYS A 107 2.06 5.94 -9.22
N GLU A 108 2.00 7.01 -10.01
CA GLU A 108 2.69 7.08 -11.30
C GLU A 108 4.21 6.92 -11.17
N TRP A 109 4.82 7.58 -10.18
CA TRP A 109 6.24 7.46 -9.92
C TRP A 109 6.63 6.03 -9.51
N LEU A 110 5.86 5.38 -8.64
CA LEU A 110 6.09 4.00 -8.21
C LEU A 110 6.02 3.03 -9.39
N ARG A 111 4.98 3.13 -10.23
CA ARG A 111 4.85 2.31 -11.45
C ARG A 111 6.09 2.42 -12.33
N ARG A 112 6.56 3.65 -12.57
CA ARG A 112 7.75 3.88 -13.40
C ARG A 112 9.03 3.39 -12.73
N THR A 113 9.17 3.59 -11.42
CA THR A 113 10.45 3.35 -10.74
C THR A 113 10.65 1.87 -10.44
N ILE A 114 9.60 1.14 -10.05
CA ILE A 114 9.68 -0.32 -9.83
C ILE A 114 9.77 -1.06 -11.17
N ALA A 115 9.08 -0.59 -12.21
CA ALA A 115 9.25 -1.17 -13.55
C ALA A 115 10.67 -0.98 -14.11
N LYS A 116 11.34 0.11 -13.73
CA LYS A 116 12.73 0.43 -14.14
C LYS A 116 13.80 -0.21 -13.25
N GLU A 117 13.44 -0.88 -12.17
CA GLU A 117 14.42 -1.70 -11.43
C GLU A 117 14.81 -2.90 -12.33
N GLU A 118 16.02 -2.78 -12.89
CA GLU A 118 16.80 -3.73 -13.72
C GLU A 118 16.91 -5.12 -13.04
N CYS A 119 16.79 -6.29 -13.68
CA CYS A 119 17.09 -6.73 -15.06
C CYS A 119 18.46 -6.29 -15.59
#